data_AF-A0A084DPW3-F1
#
_entry.id   AF-A0A084DPW3-F1
#
_cell.length_a   1.000
_cell.length_b   1.000
_cell.length_c   1.000
_cell.angle_alpha   90.00
_cell.angle_beta   90.00
_cell.angle_gamma   90.00
#
_symmetry.space_group_name_H-M   'P 1'
#
loop_
_entity.id
_entity.type
_entity.pdbx_description
1 polymer ?
#
loop_
_entity_poly.entity_id
_entity_poly.type
_entity_poly.pdbx_seq_one_letter_code
_entity_poly.pdbx_strand_id
1 'polypeptide(L)'
;MVQGWMIEGAAALAVGVAVAGVAAIVFRMMRKRLVAALTHDAHALRGALDAAGVRAEQAAAAHAEAADAWAQREAQLVDALARETSEAGVQRDALQALSADRAALAQQALKIADEAARLRGLAGTFERWHEQMISLTTQNQDMRAKNLELSAIVAHVSIVSLNASIEAARAGTAGRGFSIVASEVRGLAARSQQLSNSYRDSLNRNDLVTAATFQDIQAGGKMITAALATVETLAGQLHTRIEGGAA
;
A
#
# COMPACT_ATOMS: atom_id res chain seq x y z
N MET A 1 126.27 10.18 79.07
CA MET A 1 124.87 9.71 79.27
C MET A 1 123.97 10.94 79.32
N VAL A 2 122.76 10.90 78.73
CA VAL A 2 121.68 11.93 78.69
C VAL A 2 121.49 12.75 77.38
N GLN A 3 122.49 12.99 76.52
CA GLN A 3 122.24 13.83 75.31
C GLN A 3 121.68 13.14 74.04
N GLY A 4 121.65 11.80 73.96
CA GLY A 4 121.10 11.08 72.80
C GLY A 4 119.57 10.98 72.77
N TRP A 5 118.93 10.89 73.94
CA TRP A 5 117.48 10.65 74.05
C TRP A 5 116.63 11.91 73.79
N MET A 6 117.19 13.12 73.98
CA MET A 6 116.50 14.37 73.64
C MET A 6 116.47 14.66 72.13
N ILE A 7 117.45 14.17 71.37
CA ILE A 7 117.49 14.34 69.90
C ILE A 7 116.55 13.33 69.22
N GLU A 8 116.48 12.09 69.72
CA GLU A 8 115.52 11.09 69.23
C GLU A 8 114.06 11.43 69.59
N GLY A 9 113.80 11.96 70.79
CA GLY A 9 112.47 12.44 71.17
C GLY A 9 112.00 13.66 70.38
N ALA A 10 112.90 14.60 70.07
CA ALA A 10 112.61 15.74 69.20
C ALA A 10 112.40 15.32 67.73
N ALA A 11 113.15 14.33 67.23
CA ALA A 11 112.97 13.76 65.90
C ALA A 11 111.64 13.00 65.78
N ALA A 12 111.24 12.21 66.80
CA ALA A 12 109.96 11.52 66.83
C ALA A 12 108.77 12.48 66.90
N LEU A 13 108.87 13.58 67.64
CA LEU A 13 107.89 14.67 67.65
C LEU A 13 107.81 15.40 66.30
N ALA A 14 108.94 15.69 65.66
CA ALA A 14 108.99 16.32 64.35
C ALA A 14 108.37 15.42 63.26
N VAL A 15 108.63 14.11 63.29
CA VAL A 15 108.00 13.12 62.40
C VAL A 15 106.50 13.00 62.69
N GLY A 16 106.08 12.99 63.96
CA GLY A 16 104.66 12.97 64.35
C GLY A 16 103.90 14.21 63.88
N VAL A 17 104.50 15.40 64.01
CA VAL A 17 103.93 16.67 63.51
C VAL A 17 103.90 16.69 61.98
N ALA A 18 104.92 16.17 61.30
CA ALA A 18 104.95 16.05 59.84
C ALA A 18 103.89 15.08 59.32
N VAL A 19 103.74 13.91 59.94
CA VAL A 19 102.70 12.91 59.60
C VAL A 19 101.31 13.45 59.89
N ALA A 20 101.09 14.12 61.04
CA ALA A 20 99.83 14.77 61.36
C ALA A 20 99.52 15.93 60.38
N GLY A 21 100.54 16.69 59.97
CA GLY A 21 100.43 17.73 58.95
C GLY A 21 100.06 17.17 57.57
N VAL A 22 100.71 16.08 57.14
CA VAL A 22 100.40 15.37 55.89
C VAL A 22 99.00 14.76 55.95
N ALA A 23 98.63 14.10 57.06
CA ALA A 23 97.29 13.54 57.26
C ALA A 23 96.21 14.64 57.27
N ALA A 24 96.48 15.80 57.90
CA ALA A 24 95.59 16.96 57.86
C ALA A 24 95.48 17.55 56.45
N ILE A 25 96.57 17.59 55.66
CA ILE A 25 96.57 18.03 54.26
C ILE A 25 95.77 17.05 53.39
N VAL A 26 96.00 15.74 53.53
CA VAL A 26 95.27 14.68 52.81
C VAL A 26 93.79 14.71 53.17
N PHE A 27 93.45 14.81 54.46
CA PHE A 27 92.07 14.97 54.92
C PHE A 27 91.43 16.24 54.37
N ARG A 28 92.16 17.37 54.34
CA ARG A 28 91.67 18.63 53.75
C ARG A 28 91.48 18.52 52.24
N MET A 29 92.36 17.80 51.53
CA MET A 29 92.23 17.51 50.09
C MET A 29 91.07 16.56 49.79
N MET A 30 90.94 15.45 50.54
CA MET A 30 89.82 14.52 50.42
C MET A 30 88.49 15.20 50.74
N ARG A 31 88.44 16.02 51.80
CA ARG A 31 87.26 16.83 52.13
C ARG A 31 86.90 17.81 51.01
N LYS A 32 87.89 18.52 50.44
CA LYS A 32 87.67 19.41 49.29
C LYS A 32 87.17 18.64 48.07
N ARG A 33 87.73 17.47 47.75
CA ARG A 33 87.30 16.61 46.64
C ARG A 33 85.89 16.05 46.84
N LEU A 34 85.56 15.58 48.05
CA LEU A 34 84.24 15.08 48.39
C LEU A 34 83.19 16.19 48.32
N VAL A 35 83.49 17.37 48.86
CA VAL A 35 82.61 18.55 48.74
C VAL A 35 82.43 18.94 47.28
N ALA A 36 83.51 18.97 46.48
CA ALA A 36 83.43 19.28 45.05
C ALA A 36 82.59 18.25 44.27
N ALA A 37 82.75 16.95 44.57
CA ALA A 37 81.96 15.87 43.97
C ALA A 37 80.48 15.96 44.35
N LEU A 38 80.16 16.14 45.64
CA LEU A 38 78.79 16.33 46.12
C LEU A 38 78.14 17.59 45.52
N THR A 39 78.90 18.68 45.37
CA THR A 39 78.38 19.88 44.69
C THR A 39 78.14 19.64 43.21
N HIS A 40 79.01 18.89 42.53
CA HIS A 40 78.83 18.52 41.13
C HIS A 40 77.58 17.65 40.95
N ASP A 41 77.41 16.62 41.77
CA ASP A 41 76.24 15.74 41.76
C ASP A 41 74.96 16.51 42.10
N ALA A 42 74.99 17.41 43.08
CA ALA A 42 73.87 18.27 43.42
C ALA A 42 73.48 19.21 42.26
N HIS A 43 74.46 19.79 41.55
CA HIS A 43 74.20 20.60 40.37
C HIS A 43 73.67 19.75 39.19
N ALA A 44 74.20 18.54 38.99
CA ALA A 44 73.71 17.61 37.97
C ALA A 44 72.27 17.15 38.24
N LEU A 45 71.95 16.81 39.48
CA LEU A 45 70.59 16.48 39.92
C LEU A 45 69.64 17.68 39.78
N ARG A 46 70.09 18.89 40.13
CA ARG A 46 69.32 20.13 39.92
C ARG A 46 68.99 20.31 38.44
N GLY A 47 70.00 20.21 37.56
CA GLY A 47 69.78 20.33 36.11
C GLY A 47 68.90 19.22 35.54
N ALA A 48 69.00 17.99 36.05
CA ALA A 48 68.14 16.89 35.67
C ALA A 48 66.67 17.10 36.11
N LEU A 49 66.46 17.64 37.33
CA LEU A 49 65.13 18.02 37.84
C LEU A 49 64.53 19.15 37.02
N ASP A 50 65.30 20.20 36.72
CA ASP A 50 64.84 21.32 35.89
C ASP A 50 64.46 20.83 34.48
N ALA A 51 65.28 19.96 33.87
CA ALA A 51 64.98 19.35 32.58
C ALA A 51 63.75 18.42 32.62
N ALA A 52 63.55 17.68 33.72
CA ALA A 52 62.37 16.86 33.92
C ALA A 52 61.10 17.72 34.09
N GLY A 53 61.19 18.86 34.79
CA GLY A 53 60.10 19.83 34.92
C GLY A 53 59.68 20.39 33.57
N VAL A 54 60.63 20.85 32.76
CA VAL A 54 60.37 21.35 31.40
C VAL A 54 59.71 20.28 30.52
N ARG A 55 60.19 19.02 30.56
CA ARG A 55 59.57 17.92 29.81
C ARG A 55 58.16 17.61 30.29
N ALA A 56 57.89 17.69 31.59
CA ALA A 56 56.56 17.47 32.15
C ALA A 56 55.59 18.57 31.72
N GLU A 57 56.03 19.85 31.71
CA GLU A 57 55.24 20.97 31.21
C GLU A 57 54.94 20.83 29.72
N GLN A 58 55.94 20.47 28.90
CA GLN A 58 55.76 20.20 27.47
C GLN A 58 54.80 19.03 27.21
N ALA A 59 54.92 17.93 27.97
CA ALA A 59 54.01 16.80 27.87
C ALA A 59 52.58 17.19 28.28
N ALA A 60 52.42 17.96 29.36
CA ALA A 60 51.11 18.45 29.78
C ALA A 60 50.46 19.35 28.72
N ALA A 61 51.23 20.25 28.10
CA ALA A 61 50.77 21.09 26.99
C ALA A 61 50.35 20.24 25.78
N ALA A 62 51.18 19.28 25.37
CA ALA A 62 50.86 18.37 24.26
C ALA A 62 49.61 17.52 24.54
N HIS A 63 49.42 17.07 25.79
CA HIS A 63 48.21 16.35 26.20
C HIS A 63 46.97 17.24 26.19
N ALA A 64 47.08 18.51 26.61
CA ALA A 64 45.98 19.46 26.53
C ALA A 64 45.57 19.74 25.08
N GLU A 65 46.54 20.00 24.19
CA GLU A 65 46.27 20.17 22.75
C GLU A 65 45.64 18.94 22.12
N ALA A 66 46.12 17.74 22.47
CA ALA A 66 45.54 16.49 21.99
C ALA A 66 44.11 16.27 22.51
N ALA A 67 43.82 16.63 23.76
CA ALA A 67 42.48 16.56 24.34
C ALA A 67 41.51 17.52 23.64
N ASP A 68 41.94 18.75 23.36
CA ASP A 68 41.14 19.73 22.61
C ASP A 68 40.88 19.25 21.17
N ALA A 69 41.90 18.74 20.50
CA ALA A 69 41.75 18.16 19.15
C ALA A 69 40.81 16.95 19.14
N TRP A 70 40.84 16.11 20.17
CA TRP A 70 39.92 14.99 20.32
C TRP A 70 38.48 15.48 20.53
N ALA A 71 38.26 16.43 21.44
CA ALA A 71 36.95 17.00 21.71
C ALA A 71 36.33 17.64 20.45
N GLN A 72 37.14 18.32 19.63
CA GLN A 72 36.68 18.87 18.35
C GLN A 72 36.28 17.78 17.34
N ARG A 73 37.06 16.70 17.22
CA ARG A 73 36.72 15.57 16.35
C ARG A 73 35.46 14.85 16.81
N GLU A 74 35.30 14.65 18.12
CA GLU A 74 34.10 14.05 18.70
C GLU A 74 32.86 14.89 18.40
N ALA A 75 32.94 16.22 18.57
CA ALA A 75 31.85 17.13 18.21
C ALA A 75 31.51 17.07 16.71
N GLN A 76 32.51 17.01 15.82
CA GLN A 76 32.30 16.85 14.39
C GLN A 76 31.62 15.52 14.02
N LEU A 77 32.01 14.43 14.68
CA LEU A 77 31.40 13.11 14.46
C LEU A 77 29.95 13.06 14.95
N VAL A 78 29.67 13.67 16.11
CA VAL A 78 28.29 13.76 16.65
C VAL A 78 27.40 14.57 15.70
N ASP A 79 27.89 15.70 15.18
CA ASP A 79 27.14 16.51 14.21
C ASP A 79 26.93 15.77 12.88
N ALA A 80 27.95 15.06 12.37
CA ALA A 80 27.83 14.24 11.17
C ALA A 80 26.80 13.12 11.34
N LEU A 81 26.83 12.40 12.47
CA LEU A 81 25.88 11.34 12.79
C LEU A 81 24.45 11.89 12.97
N ALA A 82 24.30 13.07 13.59
CA ALA A 82 23.02 13.74 13.72
C ALA A 82 22.42 14.10 12.34
N ARG A 83 23.24 14.55 11.39
CA ARG A 83 22.80 14.82 10.02
C ARG A 83 22.39 13.55 9.28
N GLU A 84 23.22 12.51 9.34
CA GLU A 84 22.93 11.22 8.68
C GLU A 84 21.65 10.56 9.23
N THR A 85 21.46 10.59 10.55
CA THR A 85 20.23 10.06 11.19
C THR A 85 18.98 10.87 10.81
N SER A 86 19.11 12.20 10.68
CA SER A 86 18.03 13.05 10.18
C SER A 86 17.68 12.74 8.72
N GLU A 87 18.67 12.63 7.84
CA GLU A 87 18.49 12.25 6.44
C GLU A 87 17.84 10.86 6.29
N ALA A 88 18.30 9.89 7.07
CA ALA A 88 17.70 8.56 7.14
C ALA A 88 16.25 8.59 7.66
N GLY A 89 15.94 9.50 8.60
CA GLY A 89 14.58 9.76 9.06
C GLY A 89 13.68 10.24 7.93
N VAL A 90 14.11 11.27 7.18
CA VAL A 90 13.37 11.80 6.02
C VAL A 90 13.14 10.72 4.96
N GLN A 91 14.14 9.89 4.66
CA GLN A 91 13.98 8.79 3.70
C GLN A 91 12.98 7.74 4.20
N ARG A 92 13.00 7.38 5.48
CA ARG A 92 12.03 6.46 6.07
C ARG A 92 10.61 7.00 5.99
N ASP A 93 10.41 8.28 6.31
CA ASP A 93 9.10 8.93 6.23
C ASP A 93 8.59 8.96 4.78
N ALA A 94 9.46 9.25 3.81
CA ALA A 94 9.13 9.19 2.38
C ALA A 94 8.74 7.78 1.92
N LEU A 95 9.48 6.74 2.36
CA LEU A 95 9.15 5.34 2.05
C LEU A 95 7.81 4.92 2.68
N GLN A 96 7.54 5.32 3.92
CA GLN A 96 6.26 5.05 4.56
C GLN A 96 5.10 5.72 3.82
N ALA A 97 5.25 7.00 3.43
CA ALA A 97 4.26 7.71 2.64
C ALA A 97 3.97 7.03 1.29
N LEU A 98 5.03 6.63 0.56
CA LEU A 98 4.89 5.90 -0.69
C LEU A 98 4.21 4.53 -0.49
N SER A 99 4.55 3.82 0.57
CA SER A 99 3.92 2.52 0.88
C SER A 99 2.42 2.65 1.19
N ALA A 100 2.03 3.72 1.90
CA ALA A 100 0.64 4.01 2.23
C ALA A 100 -0.16 4.39 0.97
N ASP A 101 0.43 5.22 0.10
CA ASP A 101 -0.18 5.58 -1.19
C ASP A 101 -0.38 4.33 -2.07
N ARG A 102 0.65 3.48 -2.18
CA ARG A 102 0.55 2.22 -2.93
C ARG A 102 -0.52 1.28 -2.39
N ALA A 103 -0.65 1.18 -1.07
CA ALA A 103 -1.71 0.40 -0.43
C ALA A 103 -3.12 0.96 -0.74
N ALA A 104 -3.27 2.30 -0.74
CA ALA A 104 -4.52 2.95 -1.11
C ALA A 104 -4.90 2.71 -2.59
N LEU A 105 -3.93 2.82 -3.51
CA LEU A 105 -4.12 2.53 -4.93
C LEU A 105 -4.50 1.06 -5.15
N ALA A 106 -3.85 0.12 -4.45
CA ALA A 106 -4.19 -1.29 -4.53
C ALA A 106 -5.64 -1.57 -4.05
N GLN A 107 -6.09 -0.91 -2.98
CA GLN A 107 -7.49 -1.01 -2.54
C GLN A 107 -8.48 -0.42 -3.56
N GLN A 108 -8.14 0.70 -4.21
CA GLN A 108 -8.96 1.25 -5.29
C GLN A 108 -9.07 0.29 -6.47
N ALA A 109 -7.98 -0.39 -6.83
CA ALA A 109 -7.96 -1.38 -7.91
C ALA A 109 -8.93 -2.54 -7.64
N LEU A 110 -8.93 -3.05 -6.40
CA LEU A 110 -9.87 -4.11 -5.99
C LEU A 110 -11.33 -3.66 -6.09
N LYS A 111 -11.64 -2.42 -5.69
CA LYS A 111 -13.01 -1.87 -5.81
C LYS A 111 -13.45 -1.74 -7.25
N ILE A 112 -12.57 -1.26 -8.14
CA ILE A 112 -12.85 -1.15 -9.58
C ILE A 112 -13.08 -2.54 -10.19
N ALA A 113 -12.28 -3.53 -9.79
CA ALA A 113 -12.43 -4.91 -10.26
C ALA A 113 -13.78 -5.53 -9.82
N ASP A 114 -14.20 -5.30 -8.57
CA ASP A 114 -15.52 -5.73 -8.08
C ASP A 114 -16.65 -5.07 -8.87
N GLU A 115 -16.57 -3.77 -9.12
CA GLU A 115 -17.58 -3.04 -9.90
C GLU A 115 -17.64 -3.54 -11.35
N ALA A 116 -16.50 -3.82 -11.98
CA ALA A 116 -16.45 -4.42 -13.31
C ALA A 116 -17.14 -5.80 -13.34
N ALA A 117 -16.91 -6.63 -12.31
CA ALA A 117 -17.54 -7.94 -12.20
C ALA A 117 -19.06 -7.83 -12.04
N ARG A 118 -19.54 -6.88 -11.23
CA ARG A 118 -20.98 -6.58 -11.07
C ARG A 118 -21.62 -6.15 -12.38
N LEU A 119 -20.98 -5.22 -13.10
CA LEU A 119 -21.46 -4.74 -14.40
C LEU A 119 -21.51 -5.85 -15.45
N ARG A 120 -20.52 -6.76 -15.50
CA ARG A 120 -20.57 -7.94 -16.39
C ARG A 120 -21.72 -8.88 -16.03
N GLY A 121 -21.98 -9.11 -14.75
CA GLY A 121 -23.14 -9.89 -14.30
C GLY A 121 -24.47 -9.25 -14.73
N LEU A 122 -24.55 -7.92 -14.65
CA LEU A 122 -25.72 -7.16 -15.10
C LEU A 122 -25.88 -7.25 -16.63
N ALA A 123 -24.80 -7.10 -17.39
CA ALA A 123 -24.81 -7.25 -18.86
C ALA A 123 -25.36 -8.62 -19.27
N GLY A 124 -24.89 -9.71 -18.63
CA GLY A 124 -25.40 -11.06 -18.89
C GLY A 124 -26.88 -11.22 -18.51
N THR A 125 -27.38 -10.44 -17.55
CA THR A 125 -28.82 -10.45 -17.20
C THR A 125 -29.66 -9.76 -18.27
N PHE A 126 -29.18 -8.63 -18.81
CA PHE A 126 -29.84 -7.94 -19.92
C PHE A 126 -29.88 -8.79 -21.20
N GLU A 127 -28.82 -9.56 -21.48
CA GLU A 127 -28.81 -10.48 -22.63
C GLU A 127 -29.89 -11.58 -22.48
N ARG A 128 -30.00 -12.19 -21.29
CA ARG A 128 -31.07 -13.17 -21.03
C ARG A 128 -32.46 -12.56 -21.15
N TRP A 129 -32.66 -11.34 -20.66
CA TRP A 129 -33.93 -10.64 -20.84
C TRP A 129 -34.21 -10.34 -22.31
N HIS A 130 -33.19 -9.97 -23.08
CA HIS A 130 -33.32 -9.76 -24.52
C HIS A 130 -33.80 -11.02 -25.25
N GLU A 131 -33.20 -12.19 -24.98
CA GLU A 131 -33.66 -13.47 -25.51
C GLU A 131 -35.11 -13.81 -25.09
N GLN A 132 -35.45 -13.58 -23.81
CA GLN A 132 -36.81 -13.80 -23.30
C GLN A 132 -37.84 -12.92 -24.01
N MET A 133 -37.49 -11.68 -24.34
CA MET A 133 -38.37 -10.78 -25.09
C MET A 133 -38.58 -11.24 -26.53
N ILE A 134 -37.54 -11.76 -27.20
CA ILE A 134 -37.68 -12.35 -28.54
C ILE A 134 -38.64 -13.54 -28.49
N SER A 135 -38.51 -14.40 -27.48
CA SER A 135 -39.45 -15.51 -27.26
C SER A 135 -40.88 -15.00 -27.00
N LEU A 136 -41.05 -13.97 -26.19
CA LEU A 136 -42.37 -13.40 -25.87
C LEU A 136 -43.05 -12.81 -27.12
N THR A 137 -42.32 -12.10 -27.97
CA THR A 137 -42.83 -11.60 -29.25
C THR A 137 -43.30 -12.74 -30.14
N THR A 138 -42.51 -13.82 -30.22
CA THR A 138 -42.86 -15.01 -31.01
C THR A 138 -44.12 -15.69 -30.46
N GLN A 139 -44.24 -15.82 -29.14
CA GLN A 139 -45.44 -16.36 -28.49
C GLN A 139 -46.69 -15.51 -28.75
N ASN A 140 -46.57 -14.18 -28.66
CA ASN A 140 -47.68 -13.27 -28.98
C ASN A 140 -48.14 -13.40 -30.44
N GLN A 141 -47.21 -13.63 -31.38
CA GLN A 141 -47.53 -13.89 -32.79
C GLN A 141 -48.29 -15.21 -32.98
N ASP A 142 -47.86 -16.29 -32.33
CA ASP A 142 -48.57 -17.59 -32.35
C ASP A 142 -49.98 -17.46 -31.74
N MET A 143 -50.10 -16.79 -30.60
CA MET A 143 -51.40 -16.53 -29.96
C MET A 143 -52.34 -15.71 -30.85
N ARG A 144 -51.79 -14.78 -31.63
CA ARG A 144 -52.54 -14.03 -32.65
C ARG A 144 -53.07 -14.95 -33.75
N ALA A 145 -52.22 -15.82 -34.30
CA ALA A 145 -52.60 -16.77 -35.34
C ALA A 145 -53.72 -17.70 -34.86
N LYS A 146 -53.59 -18.26 -33.65
CA LYS A 146 -54.63 -19.11 -33.03
C LYS A 146 -55.94 -18.37 -32.78
N ASN A 147 -55.88 -17.10 -32.37
CA ASN A 147 -57.09 -16.31 -32.19
C ASN A 147 -57.79 -16.00 -33.52
N LEU A 148 -57.03 -15.78 -34.60
CA LEU A 148 -57.59 -15.60 -35.95
C LEU A 148 -58.30 -16.88 -36.42
N GLU A 149 -57.70 -18.04 -36.19
CA GLU A 149 -58.31 -19.34 -36.50
C GLU A 149 -59.59 -19.56 -35.67
N LEU A 150 -59.55 -19.28 -34.36
CA LEU A 150 -60.73 -19.34 -33.49
C LEU A 150 -61.86 -18.44 -33.98
N SER A 151 -61.55 -17.20 -34.35
CA SER A 151 -62.50 -16.25 -34.92
C SER A 151 -63.16 -16.80 -36.19
N ALA A 152 -62.38 -17.42 -37.08
CA ALA A 152 -62.90 -18.06 -38.29
C ALA A 152 -63.82 -19.25 -37.98
N ILE A 153 -63.45 -20.11 -37.02
CA ILE A 153 -64.29 -21.23 -36.57
C ILE A 153 -65.62 -20.72 -36.01
N VAL A 154 -65.57 -19.70 -35.14
CA VAL A 154 -66.77 -19.12 -34.52
C VAL A 154 -67.70 -18.50 -35.57
N ALA A 155 -67.14 -17.78 -36.56
CA ALA A 155 -67.90 -17.25 -37.68
C ALA A 155 -68.59 -18.37 -38.48
N HIS A 156 -67.89 -19.48 -38.73
CA HIS A 156 -68.45 -20.64 -39.41
C HIS A 156 -69.59 -21.30 -38.60
N VAL A 157 -69.40 -21.49 -37.28
CA VAL A 157 -70.46 -22.01 -36.39
C VAL A 157 -71.69 -21.12 -36.41
N SER A 158 -71.51 -19.79 -36.43
CA SER A 158 -72.61 -18.84 -36.55
C SER A 158 -73.41 -19.06 -37.84
N ILE A 159 -72.73 -19.26 -38.98
CA ILE A 159 -73.38 -19.56 -40.28
C ILE A 159 -74.11 -20.90 -40.25
N VAL A 160 -73.47 -21.96 -39.73
CA VAL A 160 -74.08 -23.30 -39.63
C VAL A 160 -75.33 -23.27 -38.74
N SER A 161 -75.25 -22.57 -37.60
CA SER A 161 -76.39 -22.41 -36.68
C SER A 161 -77.55 -21.63 -37.31
N LEU A 162 -77.25 -20.61 -38.12
CA LEU A 162 -78.26 -19.87 -38.87
C LEU A 162 -78.97 -20.77 -39.89
N ASN A 163 -78.20 -21.54 -40.67
CA ASN A 163 -78.75 -22.49 -41.63
C ASN A 163 -79.63 -23.54 -40.94
N ALA A 164 -79.20 -24.05 -39.77
CA ALA A 164 -79.98 -24.98 -38.97
C ALA A 164 -81.28 -24.36 -38.43
N SER A 165 -81.26 -23.10 -37.97
CA SER A 165 -82.49 -22.38 -37.58
C SER A 165 -83.45 -22.20 -38.75
N ILE A 166 -82.96 -21.91 -39.95
CA ILE A 166 -83.78 -21.78 -41.16
C ILE A 166 -84.44 -23.11 -41.51
N GLU A 167 -83.69 -24.21 -41.52
CA GLU A 167 -84.23 -25.53 -41.85
C GLU A 167 -85.20 -26.04 -40.77
N ALA A 168 -84.93 -25.74 -39.49
CA ALA A 168 -85.84 -26.01 -38.40
C ALA A 168 -87.17 -25.24 -38.53
N ALA A 169 -87.14 -23.98 -38.98
CA ALA A 169 -88.35 -23.22 -39.27
C ALA A 169 -89.11 -23.82 -40.46
N ARG A 170 -88.40 -24.32 -41.49
CA ARG A 170 -88.98 -24.96 -42.66
C ARG A 170 -89.70 -26.28 -42.34
N ALA A 171 -89.19 -27.03 -41.36
CA ALA A 171 -89.82 -28.25 -40.85
C ALA A 171 -91.07 -27.99 -39.97
N GLY A 172 -91.42 -26.73 -39.70
CA GLY A 172 -92.63 -26.36 -38.98
C GLY A 172 -92.67 -26.89 -37.54
N THR A 173 -93.77 -27.57 -37.18
CA THR A 173 -93.97 -28.07 -35.81
C THR A 173 -92.97 -29.15 -35.39
N ALA A 174 -92.46 -29.94 -36.35
CA ALA A 174 -91.46 -30.99 -36.12
C ALA A 174 -90.06 -30.41 -35.83
N GLY A 175 -89.77 -29.19 -36.31
CA GLY A 175 -88.46 -28.53 -36.15
C GLY A 175 -88.29 -27.67 -34.91
N ARG A 176 -89.34 -27.49 -34.07
CA ARG A 176 -89.29 -26.55 -32.92
C ARG A 176 -88.12 -26.79 -31.96
N GLY A 177 -87.84 -28.05 -31.61
CA GLY A 177 -86.71 -28.38 -30.73
C GLY A 177 -85.35 -28.01 -31.36
N PHE A 178 -85.18 -28.30 -32.65
CA PHE A 178 -83.97 -27.93 -33.40
C PHE A 178 -83.80 -26.42 -33.53
N SER A 179 -84.89 -25.66 -33.69
CA SER A 179 -84.85 -24.20 -33.76
C SER A 179 -84.33 -23.57 -32.46
N ILE A 180 -84.70 -24.12 -31.30
CA ILE A 180 -84.22 -23.64 -29.99
C ILE A 180 -82.72 -23.89 -29.86
N VAL A 181 -82.28 -25.12 -30.17
CA VAL A 181 -80.85 -25.49 -30.12
C VAL A 181 -80.03 -24.62 -31.06
N ALA A 182 -80.48 -24.42 -32.30
CA ALA A 182 -79.80 -23.59 -33.29
C ALA A 182 -79.66 -22.12 -32.82
N SER A 183 -80.69 -21.56 -32.17
CA SER A 183 -80.64 -20.23 -31.58
C SER A 183 -79.62 -20.13 -30.44
N GLU A 184 -79.58 -21.12 -29.54
CA GLU A 184 -78.58 -21.15 -28.45
C GLU A 184 -77.15 -21.28 -28.97
N VAL A 185 -76.92 -22.14 -29.96
CA VAL A 185 -75.61 -22.26 -30.62
C VAL A 185 -75.20 -20.94 -31.27
N ARG A 186 -76.13 -20.25 -31.93
CA ARG A 186 -75.87 -18.92 -32.51
C ARG A 186 -75.51 -17.88 -31.46
N GLY A 187 -76.22 -17.87 -30.33
CA GLY A 187 -75.91 -17.02 -29.18
C GLY A 187 -74.53 -17.31 -28.59
N LEU A 188 -74.15 -18.58 -28.49
CA LEU A 188 -72.83 -19.00 -28.02
C LEU A 188 -71.72 -18.58 -29.00
N ALA A 189 -71.96 -18.69 -30.31
CA ALA A 189 -71.03 -18.21 -31.34
C ALA A 189 -70.84 -16.68 -31.23
N ALA A 190 -71.92 -15.91 -31.09
CA ALA A 190 -71.83 -14.45 -30.93
C ALA A 190 -71.00 -14.06 -29.69
N ARG A 191 -71.23 -14.71 -28.54
CA ARG A 191 -70.41 -14.50 -27.33
C ARG A 191 -68.95 -14.88 -27.52
N SER A 192 -68.69 -16.00 -28.21
CA SER A 192 -67.32 -16.45 -28.51
C SER A 192 -66.59 -15.46 -29.42
N GLN A 193 -67.30 -14.84 -30.37
CA GLN A 193 -66.73 -13.81 -31.25
C GLN A 193 -66.33 -12.56 -30.47
N GLN A 194 -67.18 -12.13 -29.52
CA GLN A 194 -66.86 -11.00 -28.63
C GLN A 194 -65.62 -11.31 -27.78
N LEU A 195 -65.50 -12.52 -27.25
CA LEU A 195 -64.33 -12.95 -26.49
C LEU A 195 -63.06 -12.96 -27.36
N SER A 196 -63.13 -13.50 -28.58
CA SER A 196 -62.02 -13.48 -29.53
C SER A 196 -61.57 -12.05 -29.88
N ASN A 197 -62.52 -11.12 -30.07
CA ASN A 197 -62.21 -9.71 -30.30
C ASN A 197 -61.51 -9.07 -29.09
N SER A 198 -62.03 -9.28 -27.88
CA SER A 198 -61.41 -8.78 -26.65
C SER A 198 -60.00 -9.35 -26.45
N TYR A 199 -59.80 -10.63 -26.77
CA TYR A 199 -58.48 -11.26 -26.70
C TYR A 199 -57.50 -10.66 -27.72
N ARG A 200 -57.98 -10.32 -28.92
CA ARG A 200 -57.18 -9.62 -29.94
C ARG A 200 -56.72 -8.25 -29.45
N ASP A 201 -57.59 -7.50 -28.78
CA ASP A 201 -57.23 -6.19 -28.22
C ASP A 201 -56.19 -6.32 -27.10
N SER A 202 -56.31 -7.34 -26.25
CA SER A 202 -55.28 -7.64 -25.24
C SER A 202 -53.93 -8.02 -25.88
N LEU A 203 -53.92 -8.82 -26.94
CA LEU A 203 -52.70 -9.15 -27.68
C LEU A 203 -52.06 -7.92 -28.33
N ASN A 204 -52.85 -6.96 -28.81
CA ASN A 204 -52.33 -5.69 -29.33
C ASN A 204 -51.68 -4.84 -28.23
N ARG A 205 -52.29 -4.79 -27.04
CA ARG A 205 -51.68 -4.11 -25.88
C ARG A 205 -50.39 -4.80 -25.44
N ASN A 206 -50.36 -6.13 -25.43
CA ASN A 206 -49.16 -6.89 -25.11
C ASN A 206 -48.00 -6.57 -26.07
N ASP A 207 -48.26 -6.42 -27.38
CA ASP A 207 -47.21 -6.04 -28.33
C ASP A 207 -46.61 -4.68 -28.02
N LEU A 208 -47.46 -3.68 -27.70
CA LEU A 208 -47.00 -2.34 -27.37
C LEU A 208 -46.09 -2.35 -26.13
N VAL A 209 -46.52 -3.07 -25.08
CA VAL A 209 -45.73 -3.22 -23.86
C VAL A 209 -44.43 -3.98 -24.15
N THR A 210 -44.52 -5.08 -24.91
CA THR A 210 -43.36 -5.91 -25.28
C THR A 210 -42.33 -5.10 -26.06
N ALA A 211 -42.77 -4.29 -27.03
CA ALA A 211 -41.89 -3.43 -27.82
C ALA A 211 -41.22 -2.34 -26.98
N ALA A 212 -41.97 -1.69 -26.08
CA ALA A 212 -41.41 -0.69 -25.17
C ALA A 212 -40.37 -1.31 -24.22
N THR A 213 -40.71 -2.43 -23.58
CA THR A 213 -39.77 -3.15 -22.70
C THR A 213 -38.52 -3.61 -23.44
N PHE A 214 -38.64 -4.03 -24.69
CA PHE A 214 -37.50 -4.40 -25.53
C PHE A 214 -36.56 -3.20 -25.80
N GLN A 215 -37.12 -2.01 -26.04
CA GLN A 215 -36.35 -0.78 -26.20
C GLN A 215 -35.62 -0.40 -24.90
N ASP A 216 -36.28 -0.52 -23.75
CA ASP A 216 -35.67 -0.24 -22.44
C ASP A 216 -34.52 -1.21 -22.13
N ILE A 217 -34.69 -2.50 -22.44
CA ILE A 217 -33.63 -3.52 -22.31
C ILE A 217 -32.43 -3.15 -23.21
N GLN A 218 -32.67 -2.78 -24.46
CA GLN A 218 -31.61 -2.38 -25.38
C GLN A 218 -30.87 -1.12 -24.92
N ALA A 219 -31.59 -0.11 -24.43
CA ALA A 219 -31.01 1.10 -23.87
C ALA A 219 -30.16 0.79 -22.62
N GLY A 220 -30.71 -0.01 -21.69
CA GLY A 220 -29.99 -0.45 -20.49
C GLY A 220 -28.73 -1.26 -20.81
N GLY A 221 -28.80 -2.19 -21.77
CA GLY A 221 -27.64 -2.96 -22.21
C GLY A 221 -26.51 -2.09 -22.78
N LYS A 222 -26.85 -1.07 -23.59
CA LYS A 222 -25.88 -0.09 -24.09
C LYS A 222 -25.25 0.73 -22.96
N MET A 223 -26.05 1.17 -21.99
CA MET A 223 -25.54 1.91 -20.83
C MET A 223 -24.57 1.07 -19.99
N ILE A 224 -24.87 -0.21 -19.78
CA ILE A 224 -23.99 -1.12 -19.04
C ILE A 224 -22.67 -1.31 -19.79
N THR A 225 -22.73 -1.49 -21.11
CA THR A 225 -21.53 -1.66 -21.94
C THR A 225 -20.65 -0.41 -21.88
N ALA A 226 -21.25 0.79 -21.93
CA ALA A 226 -20.53 2.05 -21.79
C ALA A 226 -19.92 2.23 -20.38
N ALA A 227 -20.64 1.85 -19.33
CA ALA A 227 -20.14 1.86 -17.97
C ALA A 227 -18.95 0.90 -17.81
N LEU A 228 -19.04 -0.31 -18.37
CA LEU A 228 -17.95 -1.29 -18.33
C LEU A 228 -16.69 -0.75 -19.01
N ALA A 229 -16.81 -0.15 -20.20
CA ALA A 229 -15.68 0.46 -20.90
C ALA A 229 -15.03 1.60 -20.09
N THR A 230 -15.84 2.38 -19.36
CA THR A 230 -15.35 3.43 -18.46
C THR A 230 -14.56 2.85 -17.29
N VAL A 231 -15.09 1.79 -16.67
CA VAL A 231 -14.43 1.09 -15.55
C VAL A 231 -13.12 0.43 -16.00
N GLU A 232 -13.09 -0.19 -17.18
CA GLU A 232 -11.87 -0.79 -17.75
C GLU A 232 -10.81 0.28 -18.07
N THR A 233 -11.23 1.44 -18.57
CA THR A 233 -10.32 2.59 -18.78
C THR A 233 -9.73 3.07 -17.46
N LEU A 234 -10.56 3.21 -16.41
CA LEU A 234 -10.10 3.62 -15.09
C LEU A 234 -9.13 2.58 -14.49
N ALA A 235 -9.42 1.29 -14.66
CA ALA A 235 -8.52 0.21 -14.25
C ALA A 235 -7.15 0.30 -14.94
N GLY A 236 -7.14 0.56 -16.25
CA GLY A 236 -5.90 0.77 -17.02
C GLY A 236 -5.10 1.98 -16.53
N GLN A 237 -5.76 3.12 -16.30
CA GLN A 237 -5.10 4.31 -15.74
C GLN A 237 -4.50 4.03 -14.36
N LEU A 238 -5.21 3.31 -13.49
CA LEU A 238 -4.71 2.97 -12.17
C LEU A 238 -3.51 2.02 -12.24
N HIS A 239 -3.56 1.03 -13.14
CA HIS A 239 -2.43 0.13 -13.39
C HIS A 239 -1.18 0.89 -13.80
N THR A 240 -1.29 1.83 -14.75
CA THR A 240 -0.15 2.67 -15.16
C THR A 240 0.40 3.55 -14.04
N ARG A 241 -0.44 4.05 -13.11
CA ARG A 241 0.05 4.80 -11.94
C ARG A 241 0.81 3.91 -10.95
N ILE A 242 0.35 2.68 -10.74
CA ILE A 242 1.03 1.71 -9.86
C ILE A 242 2.41 1.34 -10.44
N GLU A 243 2.53 1.16 -11.75
CA GLU A 243 3.80 0.85 -12.41
C GLU A 243 4.71 2.07 -12.55
N GLY A 244 4.15 3.23 -12.91
CA GLY A 244 4.90 4.48 -13.06
C GLY A 244 5.46 5.03 -11.74
N GLY A 245 4.86 4.70 -10.60
CA GLY A 245 5.42 5.00 -9.27
C GLY A 245 6.53 4.05 -8.80
N ALA A 246 6.88 3.02 -9.59
CA ALA A 246 7.94 2.07 -9.27
C ALA A 246 9.29 2.39 -9.96
N ALA A 247 9.35 3.43 -10.81
CA ALA A 247 10.54 3.93 -11.49
C ALA A 247 11.03 5.23 -10.84
#